data_AF-A0A131ZWF9-F1
#
_entry.id   AF-A0A131ZWF9-F1
#
_cell.length_a   1.000
_cell.length_b   1.000
_cell.length_c   1.000
_cell.angle_alpha   90.00
_cell.angle_beta   90.00
_cell.angle_gamma   90.00
#
_symmetry.space_group_name_H-M   'P 1'
#
loop_
_entity.id
_entity.type
_entity.pdbx_description
1 polymer ?
#
loop_
_entity_poly.entity_id
_entity_poly.type
_entity_poly.pdbx_seq_one_letter_code
_entity_poly.pdbx_strand_id
1 'polypeptide(L)'
;MEAENNVRPVIEPFKFPQSLHQSQRYNLLCTVVKGDPPIKVEWFKDGQRLLMGSLPRTNIIHVTDYSVTLAFESVQTDHRGLITFTFSNRIESAY
;
A
#
# COMPACT_ATOMS: atom_id res chain seq x y z
N MET A 1 17.67 -23.93 20.31
CA MET A 1 17.06 -22.61 20.54
C MET A 1 17.09 -21.92 19.21
N GLU A 2 15.99 -22.02 18.45
CA GLU A 2 15.90 -21.43 17.12
C GLU A 2 15.97 -19.91 17.28
N ALA A 3 16.87 -19.25 16.54
CA ALA A 3 16.85 -17.80 16.47
C ALA A 3 15.46 -17.40 15.99
N GLU A 4 14.74 -16.59 16.78
CA GLU A 4 13.44 -16.05 16.43
C GLU A 4 13.67 -15.14 15.21
N ASN A 5 13.52 -15.73 14.02
CA ASN A 5 13.98 -15.15 12.77
C ASN A 5 12.98 -14.06 12.39
N ASN A 6 13.21 -12.86 12.91
CA ASN A 6 12.32 -11.72 12.81
C ASN A 6 12.52 -11.05 11.44
N VAL A 7 11.77 -11.51 10.44
CA VAL A 7 11.98 -11.17 9.03
C VAL A 7 11.31 -9.86 8.69
N ARG A 8 12.04 -8.97 7.99
CA ARG A 8 11.48 -7.74 7.43
C ARG A 8 10.37 -8.03 6.41
N PRO A 9 9.39 -7.14 6.24
CA PRO A 9 8.40 -7.27 5.18
C PRO A 9 9.06 -7.32 3.80
N VAL A 10 8.56 -8.19 2.92
CA VAL A 10 8.92 -8.24 1.50
C VAL A 10 7.62 -8.21 0.73
N ILE A 11 7.51 -7.26 -0.19
CA ILE A 11 6.29 -6.99 -0.92
C ILE A 11 6.40 -7.61 -2.31
N GLU A 12 5.31 -8.19 -2.81
CA GLU A 12 5.23 -8.62 -4.20
C GLU A 12 5.35 -7.40 -5.14
N PRO A 13 6.22 -7.46 -6.17
CA PRO A 13 6.29 -6.39 -7.16
C PRO A 13 4.94 -6.18 -7.84
N PHE A 14 4.47 -4.94 -7.84
CA PHE A 14 3.24 -4.54 -8.50
C PHE A 14 3.57 -3.54 -9.61
N LYS A 15 2.63 -3.40 -10.56
CA LYS A 15 2.72 -2.39 -11.62
C LYS A 15 1.43 -1.61 -11.68
N PHE A 16 1.56 -0.29 -11.69
CA PHE A 16 0.46 0.56 -12.10
C PHE A 16 0.16 0.33 -13.60
N PRO A 17 -1.12 0.37 -14.00
CA PRO A 17 -1.49 0.36 -15.40
C PRO A 17 -0.93 1.60 -16.10
N GLN A 18 -0.56 1.45 -17.37
CA GLN A 18 0.06 2.52 -18.17
C GLN A 18 -0.88 3.71 -18.42
N SER A 19 -2.19 3.49 -18.35
CA SER A 19 -3.21 4.51 -18.61
C SER A 19 -4.36 4.37 -17.61
N LEU A 20 -4.34 5.22 -16.58
CA LEU A 20 -5.50 5.49 -15.72
C LEU A 20 -6.15 6.78 -16.18
N HIS A 21 -7.42 6.70 -16.55
CA HIS A 21 -8.22 7.84 -16.98
C HIS A 21 -9.13 8.31 -15.84
N GLN A 22 -9.48 9.59 -15.87
CA GLN A 22 -10.47 10.14 -14.94
C GLN A 22 -11.77 9.33 -14.96
N SER A 23 -12.42 9.25 -13.82
CA SER A 23 -13.65 8.51 -13.59
C SER A 23 -13.54 6.98 -13.68
N GLN A 24 -12.36 6.43 -13.97
CA GLN A 24 -12.16 4.98 -13.90
C GLN A 24 -12.09 4.49 -12.47
N ARG A 25 -12.54 3.25 -12.24
CA ARG A 25 -12.28 2.51 -11.02
C ARG A 25 -10.97 1.77 -11.15
N TYR A 26 -10.19 1.73 -10.09
CA TYR A 26 -8.94 0.98 -10.07
C TYR A 26 -8.63 0.49 -8.66
N ASN A 27 -8.14 -0.73 -8.54
CA ASN A 27 -7.75 -1.31 -7.27
C ASN A 27 -6.30 -1.74 -7.36
N LEU A 28 -5.48 -1.21 -6.46
CA LEU A 28 -4.11 -1.65 -6.29
C LEU A 28 -4.04 -2.60 -5.10
N LEU A 29 -3.83 -3.89 -5.37
CA LEU A 29 -3.58 -4.90 -4.35
C LEU A 29 -2.08 -4.95 -4.05
N CYS A 30 -1.74 -4.87 -2.76
CA CYS A 30 -0.38 -5.02 -2.28
C CYS A 30 -0.32 -6.21 -1.31
N THR A 31 0.62 -7.12 -1.55
CA THR A 31 0.76 -8.36 -0.79
C THR A 31 2.16 -8.47 -0.19
N VAL A 32 2.25 -8.70 1.11
CA VAL A 32 3.49 -9.06 1.80
C VAL A 32 3.69 -10.56 1.69
N VAL A 33 4.72 -10.97 0.94
CA VAL A 33 5.05 -12.39 0.70
C VAL A 33 5.95 -12.98 1.77
N LYS A 34 6.60 -12.13 2.58
CA LYS A 34 7.47 -12.54 3.67
C LYS A 34 7.51 -11.44 4.73
N GLY A 35 7.58 -11.80 6.00
CA GLY A 35 7.74 -10.86 7.10
C GLY A 35 6.83 -11.19 8.27
N ASP A 36 7.28 -10.90 9.48
CA ASP A 36 6.52 -11.24 10.69
C ASP A 36 5.50 -10.16 11.06
N PRO A 37 4.32 -10.54 11.56
CA PRO A 37 3.30 -9.61 12.04
C PRO A 37 3.72 -8.89 13.35
N PRO A 38 3.11 -7.74 13.68
CA PRO A 38 2.08 -7.04 12.91
C PRO A 38 2.69 -6.24 11.76
N ILE A 39 2.09 -6.38 10.57
CA ILE A 39 2.44 -5.58 9.39
C ILE A 39 1.60 -4.30 9.40
N LYS A 40 2.26 -3.15 9.36
CA LYS A 40 1.64 -1.83 9.22
C LYS A 40 1.88 -1.30 7.81
N VAL A 41 0.87 -0.63 7.27
CA VAL A 41 0.95 0.01 5.95
C VAL A 41 0.76 1.50 6.10
N GLU A 42 1.66 2.25 5.48
CA GLU A 42 1.57 3.70 5.37
C GLU A 42 1.61 4.08 3.89
N TRP A 43 0.70 4.96 3.48
CA TRP A 43 0.59 5.41 2.10
C TRP A 43 1.16 6.80 1.97
N PHE A 44 1.77 7.09 0.83
CA PHE A 44 2.39 8.37 0.55
C PHE A 44 2.00 8.82 -0.85
N LYS A 45 1.73 10.11 -0.99
CA LYS A 45 1.56 10.79 -2.27
C LYS A 45 2.58 11.90 -2.37
N ASP A 46 3.42 11.85 -3.39
CA ASP A 46 4.46 12.85 -3.64
C ASP A 46 5.34 13.07 -2.39
N GLY A 47 5.64 11.99 -1.66
CA GLY A 47 6.42 11.99 -0.41
C GLY A 47 5.64 12.40 0.86
N GLN A 48 4.38 12.81 0.74
CA GLN A 48 3.53 13.17 1.88
C GLN A 48 2.66 12.00 2.31
N ARG A 49 2.67 11.70 3.61
CA ARG A 49 1.83 10.65 4.18
C ARG A 49 0.35 10.95 3.94
N LEU A 50 -0.35 10.02 3.30
CA LEU A 50 -1.80 10.03 3.17
C LEU A 50 -2.42 9.55 4.48
N LEU A 51 -3.25 10.40 5.07
CA LEU A 51 -4.08 10.02 6.21
C LEU A 51 -5.40 9.45 5.69
N MET A 52 -6.04 8.61 6.50
CA MET A 52 -7.33 8.05 6.13
C MET A 52 -8.33 9.19 5.86
N GLY A 53 -8.92 9.21 4.66
CA GLY A 53 -9.83 10.27 4.23
C GLY A 53 -9.18 11.53 3.65
N SER A 54 -7.84 11.64 3.62
CA SER A 54 -7.16 12.81 3.04
C SER A 54 -7.17 12.84 1.51
N LEU A 55 -7.43 11.69 0.87
CA LEU A 55 -7.53 11.56 -0.57
C LEU A 55 -8.97 11.17 -0.95
N PRO A 56 -9.78 12.10 -1.47
CA PRO A 56 -11.18 11.85 -1.80
C PRO A 56 -11.34 10.69 -2.78
N ARG A 57 -12.46 9.96 -2.69
CA ARG A 57 -12.81 8.85 -3.61
C ARG A 57 -11.76 7.74 -3.65
N THR A 58 -10.99 7.61 -2.57
CA THR A 58 -10.12 6.46 -2.34
C THR A 58 -10.47 5.79 -1.03
N ASN A 59 -10.23 4.49 -0.96
CA ASN A 59 -10.42 3.71 0.24
C ASN A 59 -9.26 2.74 0.44
N ILE A 60 -8.87 2.54 1.69
CA ILE A 60 -7.86 1.55 2.08
C ILE A 60 -8.62 0.37 2.68
N ILE A 61 -8.53 -0.78 2.04
CA ILE A 61 -9.24 -1.99 2.42
C ILE A 61 -8.21 -3.03 2.89
N HIS A 62 -8.28 -3.41 4.16
CA HIS A 62 -7.50 -4.53 4.68
C HIS A 62 -8.16 -5.84 4.25
N VAL A 63 -7.48 -6.62 3.41
CA VAL A 63 -8.00 -7.89 2.87
C VAL A 63 -7.58 -9.04 3.78
N THR A 64 -6.32 -9.05 4.21
CA THR A 64 -5.77 -9.97 5.21
C THR A 64 -4.71 -9.25 6.07
N ASP A 65 -4.13 -9.95 7.04
CA ASP A 65 -3.00 -9.43 7.85
C ASP A 65 -1.75 -9.08 7.02
N TYR A 66 -1.66 -9.58 5.78
CA TYR A 66 -0.52 -9.43 4.88
C TYR A 66 -0.90 -8.74 3.56
N SER A 67 -2.16 -8.39 3.36
CA SER A 67 -2.61 -7.80 2.10
C SER A 67 -3.59 -6.64 2.31
N VAL A 68 -3.37 -5.59 1.55
CA VAL A 68 -4.16 -4.36 1.58
C VAL A 68 -4.45 -3.93 0.15
N THR A 69 -5.62 -3.32 -0.06
CA THR A 69 -6.01 -2.73 -1.33
C THR A 69 -6.20 -1.23 -1.19
N LEU A 70 -5.53 -0.44 -2.03
CA LEU A 70 -5.91 0.96 -2.28
C LEU A 70 -6.91 0.97 -3.44
N ALA A 71 -8.16 1.21 -3.11
CA ALA A 71 -9.26 1.27 -4.05
C ALA A 71 -9.56 2.72 -4.45
N PHE A 72 -9.60 2.98 -5.75
CA PHE A 72 -10.05 4.23 -6.35
C PHE A 72 -11.48 4.01 -6.85
N GLU A 73 -12.45 4.64 -6.19
CA GLU A 73 -13.85 4.58 -6.61
C GLU A 73 -14.09 5.31 -7.93
N SER A 74 -13.27 6.34 -8.16
CA SER A 74 -13.29 7.18 -9.34
C SER A 74 -12.00 7.98 -9.35
N VAL A 75 -11.09 7.64 -10.26
CA VAL A 75 -9.82 8.35 -10.44
C VAL A 75 -10.08 9.81 -10.75
N GLN A 76 -9.43 10.70 -10.00
CA GLN A 76 -9.55 12.13 -10.09
C GLN A 76 -8.19 12.75 -10.47
N THR A 77 -8.20 14.02 -10.87
CA THR A 77 -6.99 14.78 -11.18
C THR A 77 -6.06 14.96 -9.98
N ASP A 78 -6.63 15.02 -8.78
CA ASP A 78 -5.87 15.14 -7.53
C ASP A 78 -5.09 13.85 -7.19
N HIS A 79 -5.49 12.69 -7.72
CA HIS A 79 -4.78 11.41 -7.58
C HIS A 79 -3.49 11.35 -8.42
N ARG A 80 -3.28 12.31 -9.33
CA ARG A 80 -2.07 12.39 -10.15
C ARG A 80 -0.84 12.64 -9.26
N GLY A 81 0.21 11.87 -9.50
CA GLY A 81 1.48 11.99 -8.78
C GLY A 81 2.13 10.63 -8.56
N LEU A 82 3.19 10.63 -7.77
CA LEU A 82 3.85 9.40 -7.33
C LEU A 82 3.17 8.89 -6.06
N ILE A 83 2.42 7.79 -6.19
CA ILE A 83 1.84 7.09 -5.05
C ILE A 83 2.79 5.97 -4.66
N THR A 84 3.23 6.00 -3.41
CA THR A 84 4.13 5.00 -2.80
C THR A 84 3.52 4.49 -1.51
N PHE A 85 4.04 3.39 -1.01
CA PHE A 85 3.63 2.81 0.25
C PHE A 85 4.82 2.24 0.98
N THR A 86 4.67 2.08 2.28
CA THR A 86 5.69 1.50 3.14
C THR A 86 5.03 0.45 4.02
N PHE A 87 5.60 -0.75 3.99
CA PHE A 87 5.19 -1.86 4.85
C PHE A 87 6.20 -1.99 5.97
N SER A 88 5.78 -1.85 7.22
CA SER A 88 6.68 -1.97 8.37
C SER A 88 6.22 -3.03 9.34
N ASN A 89 7.17 -3.67 10.02
CA ASN A 89 6.88 -4.47 11.21
C ASN A 89 7.70 -3.95 12.39
N ARG A 90 7.73 -4.72 13.48
CA ARG A 90 8.49 -4.39 14.71
C ARG A 90 10.01 -4.29 14.52
N ILE A 91 10.54 -4.72 13.36
CA ILE A 91 11.96 -4.75 13.06
C ILE A 91 12.34 -3.64 12.08
N GLU A 92 11.73 -3.62 10.90
CA GLU A 92 12.15 -2.73 9.81
C GLU A 92 10.99 -2.42 8.84
N SER A 93 11.20 -1.38 8.03
CA SER A 93 10.29 -0.96 6.95
C SER A 93 10.79 -1.42 5.58
N ALA A 94 9.86 -1.77 4.70
CA ALA A 94 10.07 -2.10 3.30
C ALA A 94 9.28 -1.15 2.39
N TYR A 95 9.83 -0.85 1.22
CA TYR A 95 9.34 0.12 0.24
C TYR A 95 9.21 -0.51 -1.14
#